data_AF-A0AA46SJP9-F1
#
_entry.id   AF-A0AA46SJP9-F1
#
_cell.length_a   1.000
_cell.length_b   1.000
_cell.length_c   1.000
_cell.angle_alpha   90.00
_cell.angle_beta   90.00
_cell.angle_gamma   90.00
#
_symmetry.space_group_name_H-M   'P 1'
#
loop_
_entity.id
_entity.type
_entity.pdbx_description
1 polymer ?
#
loop_
_entity_poly.entity_id
_entity_poly.type
_entity_poly.pdbx_seq_one_letter_code
_entity_poly.pdbx_strand_id
1 'polypeptide(L)'
;MLTNLNSIKKLHSIERLNEKQLKKMNQTLLKKHAEHEIDVMKFIKVNPDAILTGVHCPKCGSLPMIYHWGKWRCTVCKTTSDTAHHQAVEDYFYLIKPSITNAEFRKFTHLTSVFSASRLLGQMNLHLGGEKKNRFYIKPS
;
A
#
# COMPACT_ATOMS: atom_id res chain seq x y z
N MET A 1 -18.27 -27.58 -10.32
CA MET A 1 -17.29 -26.65 -10.94
C MET A 1 -16.42 -27.27 -12.04
N LEU A 2 -16.30 -28.60 -12.16
CA LEU A 2 -15.46 -29.24 -13.20
C LEU A 2 -16.13 -29.36 -14.59
N THR A 3 -17.46 -29.23 -14.68
CA THR A 3 -18.22 -29.40 -15.93
C THR A 3 -17.90 -28.33 -16.98
N ASN A 4 -17.58 -27.10 -16.54
CA ASN A 4 -17.25 -25.99 -17.46
C ASN A 4 -15.90 -26.16 -18.16
N LEU A 5 -14.92 -26.80 -17.52
CA LEU A 5 -13.58 -27.01 -18.08
C LEU A 5 -13.58 -27.91 -19.31
N ASN A 6 -14.44 -28.93 -19.32
CA ASN A 6 -14.58 -29.84 -20.46
C ASN A 6 -15.27 -29.18 -21.66
N SER A 7 -16.25 -28.31 -21.41
CA SER A 7 -16.92 -27.52 -22.44
C SER A 7 -15.97 -26.52 -23.11
N ILE A 8 -15.08 -25.89 -22.33
CA ILE A 8 -14.05 -24.96 -22.82
C ILE A 8 -13.02 -25.67 -23.70
N LYS A 9 -12.56 -26.87 -23.30
CA LYS A 9 -11.65 -27.67 -24.13
C LYS A 9 -12.23 -28.02 -25.51
N LYS A 10 -13.54 -28.26 -25.57
CA LYS A 10 -14.24 -28.61 -26.82
C LYS A 10 -14.46 -27.41 -27.77
N LEU A 11 -14.44 -26.18 -27.23
CA LEU A 11 -14.52 -24.93 -27.99
C LEU A 11 -13.15 -24.46 -28.52
N HIS A 12 -12.06 -24.83 -27.84
CA HIS A 12 -10.68 -24.46 -28.17
C HIS A 12 -9.84 -25.66 -28.63
N SER A 13 -10.41 -26.54 -29.45
CA SER A 13 -9.80 -27.79 -29.95
C SER A 13 -8.71 -27.57 -31.01
N ILE A 14 -8.43 -26.33 -31.37
CA ILE A 14 -7.46 -25.97 -32.42
C ILE A 14 -6.24 -25.37 -31.74
N GLU A 15 -5.13 -26.09 -31.80
CA GLU A 15 -3.83 -25.60 -31.35
C GLU A 15 -3.36 -24.51 -32.31
N ARG A 16 -3.65 -23.25 -31.97
CA ARG A 16 -3.36 -22.08 -32.83
C ARG A 16 -1.90 -21.63 -32.77
N LEU A 17 -1.16 -22.08 -31.76
CA LEU A 17 0.23 -21.71 -31.52
C LEU A 17 1.03 -22.99 -31.30
N ASN A 18 2.12 -23.16 -32.05
CA ASN A 18 3.08 -24.21 -31.77
C ASN A 18 3.98 -23.84 -30.57
N GLU A 19 4.67 -24.83 -30.00
CA GLU A 19 5.56 -24.62 -28.84
C GLU A 19 6.59 -23.51 -29.06
N LYS A 20 7.10 -23.37 -30.28
CA LYS A 20 8.09 -22.34 -30.62
C LYS A 20 7.48 -20.94 -30.54
N GLN A 21 6.25 -20.76 -31.02
CA GLN A 21 5.50 -19.51 -30.90
C GLN A 21 5.16 -19.21 -29.45
N LEU A 22 4.73 -20.22 -28.68
CA LEU A 22 4.43 -20.09 -27.26
C LEU A 22 5.67 -19.67 -26.46
N LYS A 23 6.81 -20.30 -26.71
CA LYS A 23 8.10 -19.97 -26.08
C LYS A 23 8.56 -18.56 -26.45
N LYS A 24 8.41 -18.18 -27.72
CA LYS A 24 8.71 -16.81 -28.18
C LYS A 24 7.81 -15.77 -27.52
N MET A 25 6.52 -16.06 -27.36
CA MET A 25 5.59 -15.18 -26.65
C MET A 25 5.97 -15.03 -25.18
N ASN A 26 6.23 -16.14 -24.47
CA ASN A 26 6.67 -16.09 -23.07
C ASN A 26 7.95 -15.27 -22.91
N GLN A 27 8.96 -15.51 -23.75
CA GLN A 27 10.20 -14.72 -23.73
C GLN A 27 9.96 -13.24 -24.04
N THR A 28 9.06 -12.94 -24.97
CA THR A 28 8.70 -11.56 -25.32
C THR A 28 7.98 -10.87 -24.16
N LEU A 29 7.04 -11.55 -23.51
CA LEU A 29 6.32 -11.05 -22.34
C LEU A 29 7.30 -10.80 -21.18
N LEU A 30 8.17 -11.76 -20.87
CA LEU A 30 9.18 -11.59 -19.82
C LEU A 30 10.17 -10.46 -20.13
N LYS A 31 10.60 -10.33 -21.38
CA LYS A 31 11.56 -9.30 -21.80
C LYS A 31 10.95 -7.89 -21.87
N LYS A 32 9.65 -7.80 -22.17
CA LYS A 32 8.91 -6.53 -22.24
C LYS A 32 8.18 -6.20 -20.94
N HIS A 33 8.12 -7.13 -19.99
CA HIS A 33 7.63 -6.85 -18.65
C HIS A 33 8.63 -5.90 -17.99
N ALA A 34 8.21 -4.67 -17.83
CA ALA A 34 8.85 -3.72 -16.94
C ALA A 34 7.90 -3.55 -15.76
N GLU A 35 8.43 -3.54 -14.54
CA GLU A 35 7.70 -2.99 -13.41
C GLU A 35 7.36 -1.55 -13.77
N HIS A 36 6.09 -1.32 -14.08
CA HIS A 36 5.63 0.01 -14.40
C HIS A 36 5.45 0.71 -13.06
N GLU A 37 6.43 1.52 -12.67
CA GLU A 37 6.24 2.54 -11.63
C GLU A 37 5.24 3.56 -12.18
N ILE A 38 3.96 3.19 -12.16
CA ILE A 38 2.89 4.12 -12.43
C ILE A 38 2.89 5.08 -11.26
N ASP A 39 3.22 6.34 -11.53
CA ASP A 39 2.84 7.43 -10.66
C ASP A 39 1.31 7.46 -10.63
N VAL A 40 0.73 6.70 -9.69
CA VAL A 40 -0.70 6.45 -9.61
C VAL A 40 -1.43 7.78 -9.59
N MET A 41 -0.89 8.76 -8.86
CA MET A 41 -1.43 10.12 -8.76
C MET A 41 -1.52 10.84 -10.10
N LYS A 42 -0.47 10.78 -10.94
CA LYS A 42 -0.51 11.33 -12.31
C LYS A 42 -1.48 10.55 -13.20
N PHE A 43 -1.53 9.23 -13.05
CA PHE A 43 -2.40 8.38 -13.85
C PHE A 43 -3.89 8.62 -13.56
N ILE A 44 -4.26 8.76 -12.29
CA ILE A 44 -5.64 8.96 -11.87
C ILE A 44 -6.08 10.44 -11.85
N LYS A 45 -5.16 11.39 -12.11
CA LYS A 45 -5.41 12.86 -12.05
C LYS A 45 -6.09 13.30 -10.75
N VAL A 46 -5.81 12.63 -9.63
CA VAL A 46 -6.41 12.99 -8.34
C VAL A 46 -5.63 14.16 -7.77
N ASN A 47 -6.34 15.22 -7.39
CA ASN A 47 -5.75 16.29 -6.60
C ASN A 47 -5.24 15.69 -5.27
N PRO A 48 -3.96 15.87 -4.89
CA PRO A 48 -3.43 15.40 -3.61
C PRO A 48 -4.32 15.79 -2.41
N ASP A 49 -5.00 16.93 -2.47
CA ASP A 49 -5.90 17.40 -1.41
C ASP A 49 -7.21 16.60 -1.30
N ALA A 50 -7.54 15.79 -2.31
CA ALA A 50 -8.70 14.89 -2.28
C ALA A 50 -8.38 13.55 -1.59
N ILE A 51 -7.11 13.27 -1.29
CA ILE A 51 -6.74 12.07 -0.53
C ILE A 51 -7.19 12.26 0.91
N LEU A 52 -8.14 11.41 1.33
CA LEU A 52 -8.50 11.32 2.73
C LEU A 52 -7.31 10.78 3.53
N THR A 53 -6.93 11.49 4.58
CA THR A 53 -5.81 11.15 5.45
C THR A 53 -6.31 10.60 6.79
N GLY A 54 -5.50 9.74 7.41
CA GLY A 54 -5.77 9.17 8.72
C GLY A 54 -5.36 7.71 8.81
N VAL A 55 -5.85 7.02 9.84
CA VAL A 55 -5.66 5.57 10.01
C VAL A 55 -6.97 4.84 9.81
N HIS A 56 -7.00 3.87 8.89
CA HIS A 56 -8.19 3.05 8.61
C HIS A 56 -8.50 2.08 9.76
N CYS A 57 -9.79 1.88 10.03
CA CYS A 57 -10.23 0.83 10.94
C CYS A 57 -10.10 -0.55 10.26
N PRO A 58 -9.36 -1.51 10.84
CA PRO A 58 -9.18 -2.85 10.25
C PRO A 58 -10.46 -3.69 10.23
N LYS A 59 -11.50 -3.30 10.98
CA LYS A 59 -12.78 -4.03 11.04
C LYS A 59 -13.84 -3.50 10.08
N CYS A 60 -13.98 -2.18 9.98
CA CYS A 60 -15.09 -1.55 9.24
C CYS A 60 -14.64 -0.58 8.15
N GLY A 61 -13.34 -0.37 7.96
CA GLY A 61 -12.80 0.53 6.96
C GLY A 61 -13.01 2.02 7.24
N SER A 62 -13.63 2.41 8.37
CA SER A 62 -13.83 3.82 8.70
C SER A 62 -12.49 4.57 8.83
N LEU A 63 -12.46 5.82 8.38
CA LEU A 63 -11.33 6.73 8.45
C LEU A 63 -11.80 8.10 8.98
N PRO A 64 -11.05 8.78 9.87
CA PRO A 64 -9.86 8.32 10.60
C PRO A 64 -10.20 7.59 11.92
N MET A 65 -9.32 6.69 12.36
CA MET A 65 -9.24 6.26 13.77
C MET A 65 -8.57 7.34 14.62
N ILE A 66 -8.94 7.44 15.90
CA ILE A 66 -8.34 8.37 16.86
C ILE A 66 -7.30 7.63 17.70
N TYR A 67 -6.10 8.19 17.84
CA TYR A 67 -5.09 7.66 18.75
C TYR A 67 -5.32 8.17 20.18
N HIS A 68 -5.60 7.26 21.10
CA HIS A 68 -5.88 7.59 22.50
C HIS A 68 -5.33 6.50 23.43
N TRP A 69 -4.65 6.92 24.51
CA TRP A 69 -4.01 6.03 25.49
C TRP A 69 -3.16 4.90 24.88
N GLY A 70 -2.40 5.23 23.83
CA GLY A 70 -1.50 4.26 23.19
C GLY A 70 -2.16 3.34 22.18
N LYS A 71 -3.45 3.50 21.88
CA LYS A 71 -4.19 2.67 20.94
C LYS A 71 -4.93 3.48 19.88
N TRP A 72 -5.05 2.94 18.68
CA TRP A 72 -5.97 3.46 17.67
C TRP A 72 -7.37 3.00 18.02
N ARG A 73 -8.33 3.92 18.12
CA ARG A 73 -9.73 3.62 18.40
C ARG A 73 -10.62 4.12 17.27
N CYS A 74 -11.42 3.22 16.72
CA CYS A 74 -12.43 3.56 15.72
C CYS A 74 -13.59 4.31 16.39
N THR A 75 -14.01 5.43 15.78
CA THR A 75 -15.14 6.23 16.25
C THR A 75 -16.49 5.59 15.92
N VAL A 76 -16.55 4.79 14.85
CA VAL A 76 -17.77 4.13 14.33
C VAL A 76 -18.03 2.81 15.06
N CYS A 77 -17.22 1.78 14.82
CA CYS A 77 -17.44 0.42 15.35
C CYS A 77 -16.73 0.15 16.70
N LYS A 78 -16.06 1.16 17.28
CA LYS A 78 -15.32 1.11 18.57
C LYS A 78 -14.16 0.12 18.66
N THR A 79 -13.84 -0.59 17.58
CA THR A 79 -12.65 -1.47 17.50
C THR A 79 -11.39 -0.69 17.82
N THR A 80 -10.51 -1.30 18.64
CA THR A 80 -9.18 -0.78 18.92
C THR A 80 -8.12 -1.59 18.18
N SER A 81 -7.02 -0.95 17.82
CA SER A 81 -5.86 -1.61 17.24
C SER A 81 -4.58 -0.93 17.71
N ASP A 82 -3.57 -1.74 18.00
CA ASP A 82 -2.24 -1.24 18.38
C ASP A 82 -1.40 -0.97 17.12
N THR A 83 -1.71 -1.63 15.99
CA THR A 83 -0.90 -1.63 14.76
C THR A 83 -1.60 -1.05 13.53
N ALA A 84 -2.81 -0.49 13.64
CA ALA A 84 -3.54 0.03 12.47
C ALA A 84 -2.76 1.09 11.65
N HIS A 85 -1.86 1.82 12.29
CA HIS A 85 -0.96 2.76 11.62
C HIS A 85 0.02 2.12 10.62
N HIS A 86 0.28 0.80 10.69
CA HIS A 86 1.18 0.13 9.75
C HIS A 86 0.65 0.24 8.33
N GLN A 87 -0.63 -0.10 8.13
CA GLN A 87 -1.28 0.02 6.83
C GLN A 87 -1.30 1.48 6.36
N ALA A 88 -1.57 2.42 7.26
CA ALA A 88 -1.59 3.85 6.92
C ALA A 88 -0.22 4.35 6.38
N VAL A 89 0.89 3.86 6.93
CA VAL A 89 2.24 4.19 6.43
C VAL A 89 2.52 3.54 5.09
N GLU A 90 2.07 2.30 4.87
CA GLU A 90 2.18 1.67 3.55
C GLU A 90 1.38 2.44 2.50
N ASP A 91 0.13 2.79 2.80
CA ASP A 91 -0.73 3.59 1.92
C ASP A 91 -0.05 4.93 1.59
N TYR A 92 0.59 5.56 2.57
CA TYR A 92 1.38 6.77 2.35
C TYR A 92 2.51 6.55 1.34
N PHE A 93 3.25 5.44 1.45
CA PHE A 93 4.35 5.14 0.53
C PHE A 93 3.89 4.92 -0.91
N TYR A 94 2.73 4.30 -1.09
CA TYR A 94 2.17 4.04 -2.41
C TYR A 94 1.48 5.26 -3.04
N LEU A 95 0.84 6.11 -2.23
CA LEU A 95 -0.01 7.20 -2.73
C LEU A 95 0.70 8.56 -2.76
N ILE A 96 1.64 8.80 -1.84
CA ILE A 96 2.20 10.14 -1.62
C ILE A 96 3.67 10.19 -2.01
N LYS A 97 4.54 9.44 -1.32
CA LYS A 97 5.99 9.41 -1.62
C LYS A 97 6.69 8.23 -0.92
N PRO A 98 7.83 7.74 -1.43
CA PRO A 98 8.50 6.52 -0.94
C PRO A 98 9.25 6.67 0.40
N SER A 99 9.13 7.82 1.08
CA SER A 99 9.75 8.07 2.38
C SER A 99 8.80 8.83 3.28
N ILE A 100 8.95 8.80 4.59
CA ILE A 100 8.09 9.57 5.49
C ILE A 100 8.91 10.15 6.63
N THR A 101 8.73 11.44 6.93
CA THR A 101 9.29 12.06 8.13
C THR A 101 8.31 11.96 9.30
N ASN A 102 8.77 12.18 10.52
CA ASN A 102 7.87 12.26 11.68
C ASN A 102 6.78 13.34 11.50
N ALA A 103 7.14 14.50 10.96
CA ALA A 103 6.20 15.59 10.71
C ALA A 103 5.11 15.19 9.71
N GLU A 104 5.49 14.47 8.65
CA GLU A 104 4.54 13.98 7.64
C GLU A 104 3.67 12.86 8.18
N PHE A 105 4.24 11.92 8.93
CA PHE A 105 3.47 10.88 9.61
C PHE A 105 2.41 11.48 10.54
N ARG A 106 2.77 12.50 11.30
CA ARG A 106 1.82 13.23 12.16
C ARG A 106 0.72 13.90 11.35
N LYS A 107 1.08 14.63 10.29
CA LYS A 107 0.10 15.28 9.41
C LYS A 107 -0.84 14.26 8.77
N PHE A 108 -0.32 13.12 8.32
CA PHE A 108 -1.09 12.09 7.65
C PHE A 108 -1.99 11.31 8.61
N THR A 109 -1.53 10.98 9.81
CA THR A 109 -2.28 10.17 10.78
C THR A 109 -3.08 10.98 11.81
N HIS A 110 -3.01 12.31 11.71
CA HIS A 110 -3.62 13.28 12.63
C HIS A 110 -3.09 13.20 14.07
N LEU A 111 -1.86 12.70 14.26
CA LEU A 111 -1.17 12.71 15.54
C LEU A 111 -0.60 14.11 15.83
N THR A 112 -0.83 14.59 17.05
CA THR A 112 -0.25 15.87 17.52
C THR A 112 1.14 15.69 18.13
N SER A 113 1.33 14.61 18.90
CA SER A 113 2.55 14.33 19.66
C SER A 113 3.70 13.84 18.79
N VAL A 114 4.80 14.58 18.78
CA VAL A 114 6.09 14.18 18.15
C VAL A 114 6.59 12.86 18.75
N PHE A 115 6.48 12.70 20.07
CA PHE A 115 6.98 11.54 20.79
C PHE A 115 6.19 10.28 20.46
N SER A 116 4.85 10.38 20.40
CA SER A 116 4.00 9.26 19.99
C SER A 116 4.31 8.84 18.56
N ALA A 117 4.46 9.81 17.65
CA ALA A 117 4.86 9.55 16.28
C ALA A 117 6.22 8.84 16.17
N SER A 118 7.24 9.32 16.89
CA SER A 118 8.57 8.71 16.90
C SER A 118 8.54 7.28 17.44
N ARG A 119 7.75 7.05 18.51
CA ARG A 119 7.60 5.72 19.09
C ARG A 119 6.93 4.77 18.10
N LEU A 120 5.83 5.17 17.48
CA LEU A 120 5.09 4.33 16.54
C LEU A 120 5.94 3.99 15.31
N LEU A 121 6.59 4.99 14.71
CA LEU A 121 7.51 4.76 13.58
C LEU A 121 8.67 3.85 13.96
N GLY A 122 9.22 3.99 15.18
CA GLY A 122 10.30 3.15 15.68
C GLY A 122 9.89 1.72 16.06
N GLN A 123 8.59 1.44 16.19
CA GLN A 123 8.07 0.10 16.40
C GLN A 123 7.87 -0.67 15.09
N MET A 124 7.92 0.03 13.95
CA MET A 124 7.78 -0.57 12.64
C MET A 124 9.14 -1.03 12.10
N ASN A 125 9.13 -2.05 11.24
CA ASN A 125 10.33 -2.49 10.52
C ASN A 125 10.60 -1.57 9.33
N LEU A 126 11.08 -0.34 9.57
CA LEU A 126 11.39 0.65 8.54
C LEU A 126 12.90 0.97 8.53
N HIS A 127 13.46 1.20 7.34
CA HIS A 127 14.83 1.66 7.22
C HIS A 127 14.93 3.15 7.53
N LEU A 128 15.94 3.53 8.31
CA LEU A 128 16.22 4.90 8.68
C LEU A 128 17.18 5.53 7.68
N GLY A 129 16.80 6.69 7.16
CA GLY A 129 17.66 7.54 6.34
C GLY A 129 17.85 8.93 6.95
N GLY A 130 18.94 9.59 6.57
CA GLY A 130 19.28 10.95 6.99
C GLY A 130 19.72 11.07 8.46
N GLU A 131 20.14 12.27 8.84
CA GLU A 131 20.70 12.54 10.17
C GLU A 131 19.84 13.54 10.96
N LYS A 132 19.70 13.27 12.27
CA LYS A 132 19.10 14.18 13.27
C LYS A 132 17.76 14.78 12.80
N LYS A 133 17.78 16.05 12.36
CA LYS A 133 16.60 16.82 11.92
C LYS A 133 16.06 16.38 10.56
N ASN A 134 16.90 15.74 9.75
CA ASN A 134 16.55 15.24 8.42
C ASN A 134 16.29 13.73 8.43
N ARG A 135 15.92 13.15 9.58
CA ARG A 135 15.58 11.74 9.68
C ARG A 135 14.27 11.45 8.93
N PHE A 136 14.31 10.46 8.05
CA PHE A 136 13.16 9.91 7.36
C PHE A 136 13.16 8.39 7.43
N TYR A 137 12.01 7.79 7.17
CA TYR A 137 11.78 6.35 7.20
C TYR A 137 11.36 5.88 5.81
N ILE A 138 11.86 4.74 5.35
CA ILE A 138 11.49 4.12 4.07
C ILE A 138 11.09 2.66 4.28
N LYS A 139 10.34 2.09 3.33
CA LYS A 139 10.00 0.67 3.33
C LYS A 139 11.29 -0.18 3.28
N PRO A 140 11.38 -1.30 4.04
CA PRO A 140 12.48 -2.24 3.88
C PRO A 140 12.48 -2.80 2.45
N SER A 141 13.67 -2.95 1.88
CA SER A 141 13.90 -3.49 0.53
C SER A 141 13.53 -4.98 0.44
#